data_AF-A0A1A9ITD9-F1
#
_entry.id   AF-A0A1A9ITD9-F1
#
_cell.length_a   1.000
_cell.length_b   1.000
_cell.length_c   1.000
_cell.angle_alpha   90.00
_cell.angle_beta   90.00
_cell.angle_gamma   90.00
#
_symmetry.space_group_name_H-M   'P 1'
#
loop_
_entity.id
_entity.type
_entity.pdbx_description
1 polymer ?
#
loop_
_entity_poly.entity_id
_entity_poly.type
_entity_poly.pdbx_seq_one_letter_code
_entity_poly.pdbx_strand_id
1 'polypeptide(L)'
;MVCGALAMSLTGCGGSGHSRAKGGGNGGASGTAAAPHGTAPARVPGIGDRLWRQVPAATRQVVAVYGAGPDSPDATVRLFTRQGSGWRQERSWPAHNGRNGWTADHHEGDQRTPVGVFTLSDAGGVLADPGARLPYTRSASFQAPHSWNKNSWHDFDYVIAIDYNRVRGTSPEDPTRPEGQHKGGSIWLHMDHGSGTSACVSQSEDAMRYLLRTLDPRLHPVVVMGDTRDLAA
;
A
#
# COMPACT_ATOMS: atom_id res chain seq x y z
N MET A 1 16.39 14.99 -52.28
CA MET A 1 17.31 15.91 -52.99
C MET A 1 16.50 16.55 -54.11
N VAL A 2 16.73 17.84 -54.39
CA VAL A 2 15.86 18.83 -55.11
C VAL A 2 14.81 19.44 -54.14
N CYS A 3 14.98 20.60 -53.49
CA CYS A 3 15.37 21.98 -53.83
C CYS A 3 14.34 22.82 -54.61
N GLY A 4 13.96 23.96 -54.00
CA GLY A 4 13.54 25.20 -54.66
C GLY A 4 12.05 25.55 -54.55
N ALA A 5 11.58 26.78 -54.32
CA ALA A 5 12.11 28.07 -53.86
C ALA A 5 10.99 29.14 -54.05
N LEU A 6 10.93 30.15 -53.16
CA LEU A 6 10.41 31.54 -53.29
C LEU A 6 8.92 31.80 -53.68
N ALA A 7 8.08 32.53 -52.92
CA ALA A 7 8.05 33.96 -52.53
C ALA A 7 7.77 34.91 -53.74
N MET A 8 6.93 35.98 -53.78
CA MET A 8 6.23 36.86 -52.82
C MET A 8 5.03 37.62 -53.48
N SER A 9 4.13 38.13 -52.63
CA SER A 9 3.46 39.45 -52.59
C SER A 9 2.70 40.08 -53.77
N LEU A 10 1.46 40.52 -53.48
CA LEU A 10 0.82 41.69 -54.09
C LEU A 10 0.29 42.63 -53.00
N THR A 11 0.69 43.89 -53.11
CA THR A 11 0.29 45.07 -52.34
C THR A 11 -1.07 45.62 -52.78
N GLY A 12 -1.84 46.19 -51.84
CA GLY A 12 -3.03 47.00 -52.12
C GLY A 12 -3.24 48.07 -51.05
N CYS A 13 -3.36 49.33 -51.47
CA CYS A 13 -3.35 50.55 -50.66
C CYS A 13 -4.76 51.12 -50.35
N GLY A 14 -4.83 51.98 -49.32
CA GLY A 14 -5.85 53.06 -49.16
C GLY A 14 -7.03 52.70 -48.25
N GLY A 15 -7.56 53.55 -47.38
CA GLY A 15 -7.37 54.97 -47.10
C GLY A 15 -8.21 55.38 -45.87
N SER A 16 -7.93 56.57 -45.37
CA SER A 16 -8.24 57.12 -44.04
C SER A 16 -9.72 57.38 -43.72
N GLY A 17 -10.10 57.13 -42.46
CA GLY A 17 -11.32 57.66 -41.84
C GLY A 17 -11.06 58.01 -40.37
N HIS A 18 -11.04 59.30 -40.05
CA HIS A 18 -10.93 59.82 -38.68
C HIS A 18 -12.31 59.86 -38.00
N SER A 19 -12.41 59.38 -36.76
CA SER A 19 -13.29 59.96 -35.73
C SER A 19 -12.78 59.62 -34.33
N ARG A 20 -12.51 60.67 -33.55
CA ARG A 20 -12.10 60.66 -32.14
C ARG A 20 -13.28 60.27 -31.23
N ALA A 21 -13.02 59.48 -30.20
CA ALA A 21 -13.62 59.68 -28.88
C ALA A 21 -12.68 59.14 -27.78
N LYS A 22 -12.62 59.88 -26.67
CA LYS A 22 -11.67 59.80 -25.56
C LYS A 22 -12.08 58.82 -24.46
N GLY A 23 -11.08 58.33 -23.71
CA GLY A 23 -11.14 57.84 -22.33
C GLY A 23 -10.29 56.56 -22.19
N GLY A 24 -9.23 56.43 -21.40
CA GLY A 24 -8.73 57.18 -20.24
C GLY A 24 -8.60 56.23 -19.04
N GLY A 25 -7.38 55.83 -18.66
CA GLY A 25 -7.04 55.12 -17.40
C GLY A 25 -6.80 53.62 -17.58
N ASN A 26 -5.55 53.13 -17.67
CA ASN A 26 -4.53 52.91 -16.62
C ASN A 26 -4.81 51.68 -15.73
N GLY A 27 -3.86 50.75 -15.67
CA GLY A 27 -3.86 49.68 -14.67
C GLY A 27 -3.28 48.37 -15.19
N GLY A 28 -1.95 48.30 -15.30
CA GLY A 28 -1.26 47.02 -15.28
C GLY A 28 -1.58 46.31 -13.96
N ALA A 29 -2.12 45.10 -14.05
CA ALA A 29 -2.20 44.17 -12.94
C ALA A 29 -1.62 42.86 -13.43
N SER A 30 -0.43 42.60 -12.92
CA SER A 30 0.34 41.38 -12.99
C SER A 30 -0.55 40.14 -13.04
N GLY A 31 -0.40 39.35 -14.10
CA GLY A 31 -0.79 37.96 -14.07
C GLY A 31 0.00 37.27 -12.95
N THR A 32 -0.65 37.04 -11.82
CA THR A 32 -0.21 36.00 -10.89
C THR A 32 -0.43 34.69 -11.61
N ALA A 33 0.58 34.27 -12.38
CA ALA A 33 0.72 32.88 -12.77
C ALA A 33 0.65 32.08 -11.47
N ALA A 34 -0.47 31.40 -11.26
CA ALA A 34 -0.58 30.41 -10.20
C ALA A 34 0.62 29.48 -10.37
N ALA A 35 1.45 29.40 -9.32
CA ALA A 35 2.51 28.41 -9.28
C ALA A 35 1.89 27.05 -9.66
N PRO A 36 2.56 26.22 -10.48
CA PRO A 36 2.03 24.89 -10.76
C PRO A 36 1.82 24.22 -9.40
N HIS A 37 0.55 23.96 -9.06
CA HIS A 37 0.23 23.08 -7.95
C HIS A 37 0.97 21.79 -8.25
N GLY A 38 2.09 21.57 -7.56
CA GLY A 38 2.92 20.39 -7.79
C GLY A 38 1.99 19.19 -7.73
N THR A 39 1.95 18.42 -8.82
CA THR A 39 1.11 17.22 -8.90
C THR A 39 1.33 16.42 -7.63
N ALA A 40 0.27 16.23 -6.84
CA ALA A 40 0.37 15.47 -5.59
C ALA A 40 1.10 14.16 -5.91
N PRO A 41 2.10 13.75 -5.10
CA PRO A 41 2.86 12.55 -5.40
C PRO A 41 1.89 11.38 -5.57
N ALA A 42 2.09 10.61 -6.64
CA ALA A 42 1.18 9.53 -6.97
C ALA A 42 1.17 8.50 -5.83
N ARG A 43 -0.03 8.05 -5.52
CA ARG A 43 -0.31 7.14 -4.40
C ARG A 43 -0.76 5.80 -4.93
N VAL A 44 -0.71 4.80 -4.08
CA VAL A 44 -1.37 3.54 -4.38
C VAL A 44 -2.89 3.79 -4.47
N PRO A 45 -3.59 3.31 -5.52
CA PRO A 45 -5.01 3.56 -5.72
C PRO A 45 -5.86 3.13 -4.52
N GLY A 46 -6.86 3.93 -4.18
CA GLY A 46 -7.79 3.64 -3.08
C GLY A 46 -7.25 3.92 -1.67
N ILE A 47 -6.02 4.44 -1.54
CA ILE A 47 -5.45 4.86 -0.26
C ILE A 47 -5.52 6.39 -0.14
N GLY A 48 -6.37 6.83 0.78
CA GLY A 48 -6.66 8.22 1.09
C GLY A 48 -5.53 8.92 1.83
N ASP A 49 -5.78 10.21 2.06
CA ASP A 49 -4.84 11.16 2.63
C ASP A 49 -4.37 10.75 4.03
N ARG A 50 -5.28 10.22 4.85
CA ARG A 50 -5.00 9.90 6.26
C ARG A 50 -3.96 8.81 6.42
N LEU A 51 -4.11 7.70 5.69
CA LEU A 51 -3.16 6.58 5.73
C LEU A 51 -1.93 6.86 4.88
N TRP A 52 -2.08 7.51 3.73
CA TRP A 52 -0.93 7.78 2.85
C TRP A 52 0.14 8.64 3.53
N ARG A 53 -0.23 9.62 4.36
CA ARG A 53 0.72 10.43 5.13
C ARG A 53 1.58 9.62 6.12
N GLN A 54 1.13 8.43 6.50
CA GLN A 54 1.86 7.54 7.42
C GLN A 54 2.85 6.63 6.67
N VAL A 55 2.73 6.50 5.34
CA VAL A 55 3.67 5.75 4.51
C VAL A 55 5.02 6.47 4.47
N PRO A 56 6.12 5.86 4.93
CA PRO A 56 7.44 6.48 4.89
C PRO A 56 7.83 6.88 3.46
N ALA A 57 8.44 8.07 3.31
CA ALA A 57 8.82 8.58 1.98
C ALA A 57 9.82 7.69 1.22
N ALA A 58 10.60 6.88 1.96
CA ALA A 58 11.57 5.93 1.40
C ALA A 58 10.91 4.63 0.90
N THR A 59 9.64 4.37 1.19
CA THR A 59 8.92 3.16 0.77
C THR A 59 8.92 3.02 -0.74
N ARG A 60 9.32 1.83 -1.22
CA ARG A 60 9.29 1.45 -2.63
C ARG A 60 8.47 0.20 -2.90
N GLN A 61 7.98 -0.48 -1.87
CA GLN A 61 7.06 -1.60 -1.97
C GLN A 61 5.89 -1.43 -0.99
N VAL A 62 4.66 -1.55 -1.48
CA VAL A 62 3.44 -1.48 -0.68
C VAL A 62 2.64 -2.75 -0.91
N VAL A 63 2.37 -3.49 0.16
CA VAL A 63 1.34 -4.52 0.22
C VAL A 63 0.05 -3.82 0.65
N ALA A 64 -0.88 -3.59 -0.27
CA ALA A 64 -2.17 -3.00 0.07
C ALA A 64 -3.21 -4.10 0.30
N VAL A 65 -3.82 -4.11 1.48
CA VAL A 65 -4.90 -5.03 1.84
C VAL A 65 -6.23 -4.26 1.82
N TYR A 66 -7.06 -4.58 0.83
CA TYR A 66 -8.37 -3.96 0.65
C TYR A 66 -9.45 -4.85 1.23
N GLY A 67 -9.92 -4.55 2.45
CA GLY A 67 -11.07 -5.22 3.06
C GLY A 67 -12.38 -4.84 2.37
N ALA A 68 -13.26 -5.82 2.13
CA ALA A 68 -14.52 -5.61 1.41
C ALA A 68 -15.48 -4.69 2.18
N GLY A 69 -15.41 -4.68 3.52
CA GLY A 69 -16.22 -3.82 4.38
C GLY A 69 -15.79 -3.91 5.85
N PRO A 70 -16.31 -3.03 6.72
CA PRO A 70 -15.84 -2.89 8.10
C PRO A 70 -16.03 -4.14 8.97
N ASP A 71 -17.02 -4.98 8.65
CA ASP A 71 -17.34 -6.21 9.37
C ASP A 71 -17.20 -7.47 8.48
N SER A 72 -16.58 -7.34 7.30
CA SER A 72 -16.38 -8.46 6.37
C SER A 72 -15.03 -9.13 6.63
N PRO A 73 -14.96 -10.48 6.61
CA PRO A 73 -13.70 -11.21 6.63
C PRO A 73 -12.98 -11.23 5.28
N ASP A 74 -13.61 -10.75 4.20
CA ASP A 74 -13.09 -10.87 2.85
C ASP A 74 -12.21 -9.67 2.51
N ALA A 75 -11.06 -9.95 1.90
CA ALA A 75 -10.12 -8.94 1.46
C ALA A 75 -9.49 -9.27 0.11
N THR A 76 -8.84 -8.28 -0.49
CA THR A 76 -7.93 -8.46 -1.62
C THR A 76 -6.57 -7.89 -1.27
N VAL A 77 -5.51 -8.68 -1.42
CA VAL A 77 -4.13 -8.20 -1.26
C VAL A 77 -3.52 -7.89 -2.61
N ARG A 78 -2.84 -6.75 -2.71
CA ARG A 78 -2.13 -6.31 -3.91
C ARG A 78 -0.73 -5.84 -3.57
N LEU A 79 0.25 -6.25 -4.37
CA LEU A 79 1.60 -5.72 -4.28
C LEU A 79 1.79 -4.59 -5.29
N PHE A 80 2.31 -3.46 -4.82
CA PHE A 80 2.73 -2.33 -5.63
C PHE A 80 4.22 -2.06 -5.46
N THR A 81 4.93 -1.80 -6.56
CA THR A 81 6.32 -1.33 -6.55
C THR A 81 6.41 0.07 -7.12
N ARG A 82 7.22 0.92 -6.51
CA ARG A 82 7.45 2.29 -6.98
C ARG A 82 8.20 2.30 -8.32
N GLN A 83 7.63 2.97 -9.31
CA GLN A 83 8.21 3.17 -10.64
C GLN A 83 8.23 4.66 -10.98
N GLY A 84 9.42 5.27 -10.93
CA GLY A 84 9.56 6.73 -11.06
C GLY A 84 8.81 7.46 -9.95
N SER A 85 7.92 8.38 -10.34
CA SER A 85 7.02 9.08 -9.42
C SER A 85 5.73 8.30 -9.11
N GLY A 86 5.47 7.19 -9.81
CA GLY A 86 4.23 6.40 -9.73
C GLY A 86 4.39 5.04 -9.05
N TRP A 87 3.29 4.27 -9.03
CA TRP A 87 3.21 2.92 -8.49
C TRP A 87 2.71 1.96 -9.56
N ARG A 88 3.42 0.84 -9.75
CA ARG A 88 2.99 -0.26 -10.60
C ARG A 88 2.41 -1.37 -9.73
N GLN A 89 1.20 -1.82 -10.05
CA GLN A 89 0.65 -3.04 -9.47
C GLN A 89 1.37 -4.25 -10.07
N GLU A 90 1.96 -5.09 -9.24
CA GLU A 90 2.63 -6.33 -9.68
C GLU A 90 1.62 -7.47 -9.77
N ARG A 91 0.87 -7.72 -8.70
CA ARG A 91 -0.08 -8.85 -8.56
C ARG A 91 -1.21 -8.53 -7.57
N SER A 92 -2.27 -9.33 -7.64
CA SER A 92 -3.46 -9.26 -6.79
C SER A 92 -3.94 -10.67 -6.44
N TRP A 93 -4.38 -10.88 -5.20
CA TRP A 93 -4.90 -12.15 -4.72
C TRP A 93 -6.11 -11.95 -3.79
N PRO A 94 -7.08 -12.88 -3.78
CA PRO A 94 -8.06 -12.95 -2.70
C PRO A 94 -7.36 -13.26 -1.37
N ALA A 95 -7.97 -12.82 -0.27
CA ALA A 95 -7.44 -12.89 1.07
C ALA A 95 -8.57 -12.95 2.09
N HIS A 96 -8.27 -13.39 3.30
CA HIS A 96 -9.16 -13.16 4.44
C HIS A 96 -8.47 -12.32 5.51
N ASN A 97 -9.23 -11.43 6.15
CA ASN A 97 -8.81 -10.67 7.34
C ASN A 97 -9.51 -11.24 8.59
N GLY A 98 -9.43 -10.52 9.72
CA GLY A 98 -10.10 -10.87 10.97
C GLY A 98 -11.58 -11.17 10.73
N ARG A 99 -12.09 -12.24 11.35
CA ARG A 99 -13.45 -12.71 11.09
C ARG A 99 -14.56 -11.70 11.43
N ASN A 100 -14.26 -10.75 12.33
CA ASN A 100 -15.14 -9.65 12.71
C ASN A 100 -14.85 -8.35 11.92
N GLY A 101 -14.01 -8.43 10.88
CA GLY A 101 -13.66 -7.30 10.03
C GLY A 101 -12.46 -6.50 10.52
N TRP A 102 -12.61 -5.18 10.53
CA TRP A 102 -11.54 -4.20 10.67
C TRP A 102 -11.77 -3.28 11.88
N THR A 103 -10.70 -2.74 12.45
CA THR A 103 -10.77 -1.77 13.55
C THR A 103 -9.57 -0.82 13.56
N ALA A 104 -9.80 0.45 13.86
CA ALA A 104 -8.72 1.40 14.18
C ALA A 104 -8.27 1.30 15.66
N ASP A 105 -9.04 0.60 16.49
CA ASP A 105 -8.81 0.43 17.93
C ASP A 105 -8.76 -1.06 18.29
N HIS A 106 -7.73 -1.73 17.77
CA HIS A 106 -7.55 -3.18 17.96
C HIS A 106 -7.21 -3.52 19.41
N HIS A 107 -7.78 -4.63 19.87
CA HIS A 107 -7.57 -5.23 21.18
C HIS A 107 -7.38 -6.75 21.04
N GLU A 108 -6.60 -7.34 21.94
CA GLU A 108 -6.41 -8.80 21.99
C GLU A 108 -7.75 -9.53 22.05
N GLY A 109 -7.96 -10.47 21.11
CA GLY A 109 -9.16 -11.30 21.06
C GLY A 109 -10.40 -10.66 20.44
N ASP A 110 -10.35 -9.42 19.94
CA ASP A 110 -11.48 -8.76 19.26
C ASP A 110 -11.86 -9.40 17.90
N GLN A 111 -10.94 -10.21 17.36
CA GLN A 111 -11.03 -10.88 16.07
C GLN A 111 -11.15 -9.95 14.86
N ARG A 112 -10.63 -8.73 14.99
CA ARG A 112 -10.59 -7.70 13.94
C ARG A 112 -9.15 -7.43 13.53
N THR A 113 -8.93 -7.18 12.24
CA THR A 113 -7.62 -6.76 11.74
C THR A 113 -7.41 -5.26 11.99
N PRO A 114 -6.24 -4.84 12.51
CA PRO A 114 -5.96 -3.43 12.73
C PRO A 114 -5.86 -2.66 11.42
N VAL A 115 -6.54 -1.52 11.35
CA VAL A 115 -6.42 -0.55 10.26
C VAL A 115 -5.14 0.25 10.47
N GLY A 116 -4.32 0.41 9.43
CA GLY A 116 -3.13 1.26 9.53
C GLY A 116 -2.06 1.01 8.48
N VAL A 117 -0.90 1.61 8.74
CA VAL A 117 0.34 1.45 7.96
C VAL A 117 1.40 0.84 8.86
N PHE A 118 1.94 -0.30 8.46
CA PHE A 118 2.93 -1.04 9.24
C PHE A 118 4.08 -1.47 8.33
N THR A 119 5.31 -1.55 8.85
CA THR A 119 6.43 -2.10 8.09
C THR A 119 6.35 -3.63 8.05
N LEU A 120 7.05 -4.22 7.08
CA LEU A 120 7.27 -5.65 6.98
C LEU A 120 8.78 -5.89 7.11
N SER A 121 9.24 -6.40 8.24
CA SER A 121 10.68 -6.48 8.54
C SER A 121 11.21 -7.91 8.57
N ASP A 122 10.40 -8.89 8.93
CA ASP A 122 10.83 -10.27 9.18
C ASP A 122 9.83 -11.29 8.62
N ALA A 123 10.33 -12.49 8.34
CA ALA A 123 9.56 -13.63 7.84
C ALA A 123 9.95 -14.92 8.56
N GLY A 124 9.17 -15.97 8.38
CA GLY A 124 9.45 -17.27 8.97
C GLY A 124 8.41 -18.31 8.64
N GLY A 125 8.44 -19.43 9.39
CA GLY A 125 7.45 -20.50 9.30
C GLY A 125 8.03 -21.87 9.59
N VAL A 126 7.16 -22.88 9.53
CA VAL A 126 7.55 -24.29 9.70
C VAL A 126 8.39 -24.78 8.51
N LEU A 127 8.06 -24.31 7.30
CA LEU A 127 8.70 -24.75 6.08
C LEU A 127 10.05 -24.07 5.86
N ALA A 128 10.88 -24.72 5.04
CA ALA A 128 12.15 -24.16 4.61
C ALA A 128 11.95 -22.85 3.84
N ASP A 129 12.93 -21.96 3.96
CA ASP A 129 12.95 -20.70 3.25
C ASP A 129 12.72 -20.91 1.72
N PRO A 130 11.64 -20.35 1.13
CA PRO A 130 11.33 -20.50 -0.28
C PRO A 130 12.10 -19.53 -1.20
N GLY A 131 13.17 -18.91 -0.70
CA GLY A 131 13.98 -17.88 -1.36
C GLY A 131 13.63 -16.45 -0.92
N ALA A 132 13.27 -16.29 0.35
CA ALA A 132 12.88 -15.06 0.98
C ALA A 132 14.01 -14.02 0.93
N ARG A 133 13.63 -12.76 0.72
CA ARG A 133 14.56 -11.62 0.79
C ARG A 133 14.55 -10.94 2.15
N LEU A 134 13.42 -11.01 2.87
CA LEU A 134 13.35 -10.66 4.28
C LEU A 134 14.13 -11.70 5.10
N PRO A 135 14.70 -11.34 6.27
CA PRO A 135 15.21 -12.31 7.23
C PRO A 135 14.16 -13.40 7.50
N TYR A 136 14.55 -14.67 7.36
CA TYR A 136 13.63 -15.80 7.48
C TYR A 136 14.03 -16.74 8.62
N THR A 137 13.16 -16.86 9.62
CA THR A 137 13.34 -17.81 10.73
C THR A 137 12.54 -19.08 10.47
N ARG A 138 13.22 -20.20 10.26
CA ARG A 138 12.58 -21.52 10.21
C ARG A 138 12.54 -22.15 11.60
N SER A 139 11.36 -22.50 12.09
CA SER A 139 11.23 -23.22 13.36
C SER A 139 9.98 -24.10 13.39
N ALA A 140 10.05 -25.24 14.07
CA ALA A 140 8.88 -26.07 14.34
C ALA A 140 7.92 -25.42 15.34
N SER A 141 8.35 -24.42 16.12
CA SER A 141 7.48 -23.70 17.07
C SER A 141 6.42 -22.82 16.41
N PHE A 142 6.54 -22.55 15.10
CA PHE A 142 5.46 -21.97 14.31
C PHE A 142 4.25 -22.89 14.15
N GLN A 143 4.39 -24.20 14.36
CA GLN A 143 3.33 -25.16 14.09
C GLN A 143 2.03 -24.79 14.82
N ALA A 144 0.98 -24.55 14.06
CA ALA A 144 -0.34 -24.29 14.62
C ALA A 144 -0.76 -25.48 15.51
N PRO A 145 -1.37 -25.23 16.69
CA PRO A 145 -1.75 -26.30 17.61
C PRO A 145 -2.64 -27.35 16.95
N HIS A 146 -2.33 -28.64 17.14
CA HIS A 146 -3.17 -29.73 16.63
C HIS A 146 -4.58 -29.78 17.26
N SER A 147 -4.82 -29.04 18.33
CA SER A 147 -6.15 -28.83 18.92
C SER A 147 -7.04 -27.91 18.07
N TRP A 148 -6.47 -27.14 17.14
CA TRP A 148 -7.23 -26.32 16.19
C TRP A 148 -7.83 -27.18 15.08
N ASN A 149 -8.71 -26.56 14.28
CA ASN A 149 -9.24 -27.21 13.08
C ASN A 149 -8.09 -27.65 12.16
N LYS A 150 -8.23 -28.84 11.56
CA LYS A 150 -7.22 -29.42 10.65
C LYS A 150 -6.85 -28.49 9.50
N ASN A 151 -7.79 -27.68 9.01
CA ASN A 151 -7.54 -26.73 7.93
C ASN A 151 -6.55 -25.64 8.35
N SER A 152 -6.43 -25.35 9.65
CA SER A 152 -5.52 -24.33 10.19
C SER A 152 -4.13 -24.86 10.53
N TRP A 153 -3.89 -26.18 10.38
CA TRP A 153 -2.58 -26.77 10.74
C TRP A 153 -1.42 -26.24 9.89
N HIS A 154 -1.73 -25.66 8.74
CA HIS A 154 -0.76 -25.10 7.80
C HIS A 154 -0.71 -23.58 7.80
N ASP A 155 -1.48 -22.90 8.69
CA ASP A 155 -1.58 -21.43 8.71
C ASP A 155 -0.19 -20.78 8.75
N PHE A 156 0.74 -21.35 9.51
CA PHE A 156 2.06 -20.78 9.76
C PHE A 156 3.20 -21.54 9.07
N ASP A 157 2.89 -22.29 8.00
CA ASP A 157 3.92 -22.87 7.14
C ASP A 157 4.82 -21.79 6.53
N TYR A 158 4.22 -20.64 6.18
CA TYR A 158 4.89 -19.40 5.82
C TYR A 158 4.24 -18.21 6.53
N VAL A 159 5.07 -17.29 7.04
CA VAL A 159 4.68 -16.09 7.77
C VAL A 159 5.51 -14.90 7.27
N ILE A 160 4.86 -13.75 7.10
CA ILE A 160 5.53 -12.43 7.04
C ILE A 160 4.98 -11.59 8.19
N ALA A 161 5.87 -11.09 9.04
CA ALA A 161 5.50 -10.30 10.20
C ALA A 161 5.00 -8.90 9.80
N ILE A 162 3.82 -8.54 10.30
CA ILE A 162 3.33 -7.16 10.25
C ILE A 162 3.79 -6.48 11.53
N ASP A 163 4.48 -5.33 11.41
CA ASP A 163 5.06 -4.60 12.53
C ASP A 163 4.03 -3.81 13.37
N TYR A 164 2.96 -4.50 13.77
CA TYR A 164 1.94 -4.08 14.72
C TYR A 164 2.28 -4.62 16.12
N ASN A 165 2.47 -3.71 17.09
CA ASN A 165 2.78 -4.04 18.49
C ASN A 165 3.83 -5.17 18.68
N ARG A 166 4.94 -5.08 17.96
CA ARG A 166 6.09 -6.01 18.03
C ARG A 166 7.42 -5.25 17.94
N VAL A 167 8.51 -5.92 18.32
CA VAL A 167 9.86 -5.41 18.08
C VAL A 167 10.26 -5.69 16.63
N ARG A 168 10.53 -4.64 15.85
CA ARG A 168 10.93 -4.77 14.43
C ARG A 168 12.34 -5.37 14.31
N GLY A 169 12.58 -6.18 13.28
CA GLY A 169 13.89 -6.81 13.04
C GLY A 169 14.18 -7.99 13.97
N THR A 170 13.13 -8.61 14.51
CA THR A 170 13.21 -9.81 15.37
C THR A 170 12.43 -10.95 14.72
N SER A 171 12.67 -12.20 15.12
CA SER A 171 11.87 -13.32 14.61
C SER A 171 10.36 -13.03 14.73
N PRO A 172 9.52 -13.47 13.78
CA PRO A 172 8.08 -13.39 13.95
C PRO A 172 7.57 -14.02 15.27
N GLU A 173 8.31 -14.98 15.83
CA GLU A 173 8.01 -15.68 17.10
C GLU A 173 8.36 -14.88 18.36
N ASP A 174 9.07 -13.75 18.25
CA ASP A 174 9.34 -12.90 19.42
C ASP A 174 8.00 -12.43 20.04
N PRO A 175 7.71 -12.81 21.29
CA PRO A 175 6.42 -12.52 21.92
C PRO A 175 6.34 -11.09 22.49
N THR A 176 7.40 -10.29 22.37
CA THR A 176 7.50 -8.96 22.97
C THR A 176 6.49 -8.00 22.35
N ARG A 177 5.65 -7.41 23.20
CA ARG A 177 4.58 -6.46 22.83
C ARG A 177 4.78 -5.11 23.54
N PRO A 178 5.46 -4.14 22.89
CA PRO A 178 5.83 -2.86 23.53
C PRO A 178 4.64 -2.02 24.03
N GLU A 179 3.49 -2.13 23.38
CA GLU A 179 2.25 -1.43 23.76
C GLU A 179 1.39 -2.27 24.73
N GLY A 180 1.92 -3.39 25.21
CA GLY A 180 1.28 -4.28 26.17
C GLY A 180 0.38 -5.34 25.53
N GLN A 181 0.03 -6.34 26.34
CA GLN A 181 -0.72 -7.52 25.88
C GLN A 181 -2.16 -7.19 25.43
N HIS A 182 -2.80 -6.22 26.09
CA HIS A 182 -4.17 -5.81 25.79
C HIS A 182 -4.36 -5.28 24.36
N LYS A 183 -3.30 -4.71 23.77
CA LYS A 183 -3.33 -4.11 22.43
C LYS A 183 -3.33 -5.14 21.30
N GLY A 184 -3.15 -6.43 21.61
CA GLY A 184 -2.99 -7.48 20.61
C GLY A 184 -1.56 -7.56 20.06
N GLY A 185 -1.24 -8.60 19.31
CA GLY A 185 0.07 -8.74 18.67
C GLY A 185 0.10 -9.97 17.76
N SER A 186 1.28 -10.35 17.27
CA SER A 186 1.44 -11.54 16.40
C SER A 186 0.54 -11.48 15.15
N ILE A 187 0.38 -10.29 14.59
CA ILE A 187 -0.40 -10.07 13.36
C ILE A 187 0.51 -10.34 12.16
N TRP A 188 0.09 -11.28 11.31
CA TRP A 188 0.92 -11.79 10.21
C TRP A 188 0.17 -11.81 8.88
N LEU A 189 0.93 -11.79 7.79
CA LEU A 189 0.51 -12.43 6.54
C LEU A 189 0.84 -13.91 6.63
N HIS A 190 -0.11 -14.80 6.43
CA HIS A 190 0.10 -16.24 6.57
C HIS A 190 -0.73 -17.07 5.60
N MET A 191 -0.60 -18.39 5.62
CA MET A 191 -1.27 -19.31 4.71
C MET A 191 -2.78 -19.35 4.94
N ASP A 192 -3.56 -19.41 3.86
CA ASP A 192 -5.02 -19.40 3.92
C ASP A 192 -5.63 -20.75 4.26
N HIS A 193 -6.59 -20.71 5.19
CA HIS A 193 -7.41 -21.85 5.63
C HIS A 193 -8.89 -21.71 5.21
N GLY A 194 -9.20 -20.75 4.32
CA GLY A 194 -10.52 -20.61 3.68
C GLY A 194 -11.59 -19.89 4.50
N SER A 195 -11.22 -19.15 5.55
CA SER A 195 -12.17 -18.34 6.32
C SER A 195 -11.46 -17.19 7.06
N GLY A 196 -12.24 -16.29 7.67
CA GLY A 196 -11.72 -15.19 8.49
C GLY A 196 -10.75 -15.65 9.59
N THR A 197 -9.74 -14.84 9.84
CA THR A 197 -8.66 -15.10 10.81
C THR A 197 -9.02 -14.58 12.20
N SER A 198 -8.11 -14.75 13.18
CA SER A 198 -8.23 -14.08 14.48
C SER A 198 -7.78 -12.60 14.48
N ALA A 199 -7.12 -12.12 13.42
CA ALA A 199 -6.75 -10.71 13.17
C ALA A 199 -5.70 -10.60 12.03
N CYS A 200 -4.99 -11.70 11.74
CA CYS A 200 -4.06 -11.80 10.61
C CYS A 200 -4.71 -11.59 9.24
N VAL A 201 -3.88 -11.51 8.20
CA VAL A 201 -4.33 -11.47 6.81
C VAL A 201 -3.82 -12.74 6.12
N SER A 202 -4.72 -13.65 5.79
CA SER A 202 -4.36 -14.92 5.17
C SER A 202 -4.25 -14.82 3.64
N GLN A 203 -3.41 -15.66 3.04
CA GLN A 203 -3.01 -15.65 1.63
C GLN A 203 -2.83 -17.07 1.10
N SER A 204 -3.07 -17.28 -0.20
CA SER A 204 -2.72 -18.57 -0.82
C SER A 204 -1.21 -18.85 -0.75
N GLU A 205 -0.81 -20.13 -0.84
CA GLU A 205 0.60 -20.53 -0.86
C GLU A 205 1.38 -19.80 -1.95
N ASP A 206 0.80 -19.70 -3.15
CA ASP A 206 1.42 -19.02 -4.28
C ASP A 206 1.66 -17.53 -4.01
N ALA A 207 0.70 -16.88 -3.35
CA ALA A 207 0.84 -15.49 -2.93
C ALA A 207 1.96 -15.35 -1.89
N MET A 208 1.98 -16.18 -0.84
CA MET A 208 3.02 -16.16 0.19
C MET A 208 4.41 -16.38 -0.39
N ARG A 209 4.58 -17.41 -1.22
CA ARG A 209 5.84 -17.70 -1.92
C ARG A 209 6.28 -16.54 -2.81
N TYR A 210 5.36 -15.89 -3.51
CA TYR A 210 5.68 -14.73 -4.34
C TYR A 210 6.10 -13.53 -3.49
N LEU A 211 5.36 -13.21 -2.44
CA LEU A 211 5.67 -12.10 -1.53
C LEU A 211 7.04 -12.31 -0.88
N LEU A 212 7.32 -13.48 -0.32
CA LEU A 212 8.60 -13.80 0.32
C LEU A 212 9.79 -13.58 -0.63
N ARG A 213 9.69 -14.04 -1.88
CA ARG A 213 10.75 -13.86 -2.90
C ARG A 213 10.89 -12.43 -3.43
N THR A 214 9.93 -11.55 -3.15
CA THR A 214 9.82 -10.23 -3.79
C THR A 214 10.03 -9.08 -2.83
N LEU A 215 9.55 -9.17 -1.58
CA LEU A 215 9.67 -8.10 -0.58
C LEU A 215 11.14 -7.96 -0.16
N ASP A 216 11.80 -6.89 -0.60
CA ASP A 216 13.21 -6.65 -0.37
C ASP A 216 13.36 -5.60 0.75
N PRO A 217 14.07 -5.89 1.85
CA PRO A 217 14.21 -4.94 2.96
C PRO A 217 14.85 -3.62 2.53
N ARG A 218 15.65 -3.61 1.45
CA ARG A 218 16.27 -2.39 0.88
C ARG A 218 15.26 -1.50 0.12
N LEU A 219 14.08 -2.03 -0.17
CA LEU A 219 12.97 -1.30 -0.79
C LEU A 219 11.92 -0.85 0.24
N HIS A 220 12.22 -1.01 1.53
CA HIS A 220 11.41 -0.53 2.66
C HIS A 220 9.93 -0.93 2.53
N PRO A 221 9.62 -2.24 2.49
CA PRO A 221 8.28 -2.71 2.29
C PRO A 221 7.38 -2.35 3.49
N VAL A 222 6.16 -1.92 3.16
CA VAL A 222 5.10 -1.65 4.13
C VAL A 222 3.83 -2.39 3.72
N VAL A 223 2.97 -2.66 4.70
CA VAL A 223 1.57 -3.00 4.48
C VAL A 223 0.70 -1.79 4.81
N VAL A 224 -0.27 -1.50 3.94
CA VAL A 224 -1.37 -0.56 4.23
C VAL A 224 -2.65 -1.36 4.18
N MET A 225 -3.41 -1.37 5.27
CA MET A 225 -4.53 -2.28 5.41
C MET A 225 -5.72 -1.63 6.12
N GLY A 226 -6.92 -1.95 5.65
CA GLY A 226 -8.19 -1.44 6.18
C GLY A 226 -9.37 -1.88 5.32
N ASP A 227 -10.59 -1.62 5.78
CA ASP A 227 -11.77 -1.72 4.92
C ASP A 227 -11.86 -0.55 3.93
N THR A 228 -12.75 -0.68 2.94
CA THR A 228 -12.95 0.33 1.90
C THR A 228 -13.17 1.75 2.42
N ARG A 229 -13.86 1.94 3.56
CA ARG A 229 -14.10 3.26 4.15
C ARG A 229 -12.84 3.83 4.77
N ASP A 230 -12.17 3.03 5.59
CA ASP A 230 -10.96 3.46 6.30
C ASP A 230 -9.80 3.73 5.34
N LEU A 231 -9.69 2.94 4.28
CA LEU A 231 -8.69 3.14 3.23
C LEU A 231 -8.93 4.42 2.43
N ALA A 232 -10.18 4.78 2.15
CA ALA A 232 -10.50 5.94 1.31
C ALA A 232 -10.36 7.31 2.03
N ALA A 233 -10.34 7.32 3.36
CA ALA A 233 -10.23 8.53 4.19
C ALA A 233 -8.83 9.18 4.16
#